data_AF-A0A4Y5Z4R6-F1
#
_entry.id   AF-A0A4Y5Z4R6-F1
#
_cell.length_a   1.000
_cell.length_b   1.000
_cell.length_c   1.000
_cell.angle_alpha   90.00
_cell.angle_beta   90.00
_cell.angle_gamma   90.00
#
_symmetry.space_group_name_H-M   'P 1'
#
loop_
_entity.id
_entity.type
_entity.pdbx_description
1 polymer ?
#
loop_
_entity_poly.entity_id
_entity_poly.type
_entity_poly.pdbx_seq_one_letter_code
_entity_poly.pdbx_strand_id
1 'polypeptide(L)'
;MGQGCFDGDEFRATERASKALAEKAKAGGARVFYLGTYQPNPAIAPVLVAGERRIATLMGARDIEIGQTWSGLRQADPKTAWLHSDGQHPGHATTALMAIRVWQAVSGERVSKAPCVGGELYYHAPSEDGFFHVDRQATPVTCLVAPSVAEGFAKLP
;
A
#
# COMPACT_ATOMS: atom_id res chain seq x y z
N MET A 1 25.15 -8.43 10.85
CA MET A 1 25.18 -8.24 9.37
C MET A 1 24.66 -9.52 8.75
N GLY A 2 23.44 -9.53 8.22
CA GLY A 2 22.80 -10.73 7.65
C GLY A 2 22.79 -10.65 6.13
N GLN A 3 23.69 -11.39 5.48
CA GLN A 3 23.79 -11.56 4.03
C GLN A 3 22.75 -12.57 3.47
N GLY A 4 21.79 -13.04 4.27
CA GLY A 4 21.01 -14.25 3.93
C GLY A 4 19.74 -14.05 3.08
N CYS A 5 19.04 -12.93 3.17
CA CYS A 5 17.68 -12.83 2.61
C CYS A 5 17.60 -12.30 1.17
N PHE A 6 18.67 -11.66 0.67
CA PHE A 6 18.65 -10.96 -0.63
C PHE A 6 19.45 -11.69 -1.73
N ASP A 7 20.18 -12.76 -1.39
CA ASP A 7 21.05 -13.47 -2.32
C ASP A 7 20.53 -14.89 -2.65
N GLY A 8 19.31 -15.22 -2.25
CA GLY A 8 18.64 -16.47 -2.60
C GLY A 8 18.12 -16.48 -4.05
N ASP A 9 18.00 -17.67 -4.64
CA ASP A 9 17.46 -17.83 -6.00
C ASP A 9 16.03 -17.30 -6.14
N GLU A 10 15.22 -17.42 -5.09
CA GLU A 10 13.85 -16.91 -5.01
C GLU A 10 13.80 -15.38 -5.08
N PHE A 11 14.73 -14.70 -4.41
CA PHE A 11 14.83 -13.24 -4.46
C PHE A 11 15.22 -12.79 -5.87
N ARG A 12 16.25 -13.41 -6.47
CA ARG A 12 16.65 -13.13 -7.86
C ARG A 12 15.52 -13.43 -8.86
N ALA A 13 14.76 -14.50 -8.63
CA ALA A 13 13.60 -14.83 -9.46
C ALA A 13 12.51 -13.75 -9.36
N THR A 14 12.23 -13.28 -8.15
CA THR A 14 11.29 -12.17 -7.89
C THR A 14 11.73 -10.90 -8.60
N GLU A 15 13.00 -10.50 -8.48
CA GLU A 15 13.55 -9.33 -9.16
C GLU A 15 13.38 -9.40 -10.69
N ARG A 16 13.74 -10.54 -11.29
CA ARG A 16 13.58 -10.75 -12.74
C ARG A 16 12.12 -10.70 -13.15
N ALA A 17 11.23 -11.35 -12.40
CA ALA A 17 9.80 -11.38 -12.68
C ALA A 17 9.18 -9.98 -12.57
N SER A 18 9.48 -9.24 -11.50
CA SER A 18 9.00 -7.87 -11.30
C SER A 18 9.48 -6.93 -12.41
N LYS A 19 10.76 -7.01 -12.80
CA LYS A 19 11.30 -6.23 -13.91
C LYS A 19 10.58 -6.55 -15.23
N ALA A 20 10.45 -7.84 -15.56
CA ALA A 20 9.81 -8.27 -16.80
C ALA A 20 8.32 -7.84 -16.85
N LEU A 21 7.61 -7.91 -15.73
CA LEU A 21 6.23 -7.43 -15.63
C LEU A 21 6.14 -5.92 -15.87
N ALA A 22 7.01 -5.14 -15.23
CA ALA A 22 7.03 -3.69 -15.40
C ALA A 22 7.39 -3.27 -16.84
N GLU A 23 8.35 -3.96 -17.49
CA GLU A 23 8.71 -3.72 -18.88
C GLU A 23 7.54 -3.97 -19.82
N LYS A 24 6.81 -5.07 -19.65
CA LYS A 24 5.59 -5.36 -20.44
C LYS A 24 4.51 -4.30 -20.24
N ALA A 25 4.26 -3.89 -18.99
CA ALA A 25 3.28 -2.84 -18.70
C ALA A 25 3.67 -1.51 -19.37
N LYS A 26 4.94 -1.10 -19.27
CA LYS A 26 5.46 0.13 -19.91
C LYS A 26 5.43 0.05 -21.43
N ALA A 27 5.73 -1.11 -22.02
CA ALA A 27 5.61 -1.32 -23.47
C ALA A 27 4.15 -1.16 -23.96
N GLY A 28 3.18 -1.45 -23.10
CA GLY A 28 1.76 -1.15 -23.33
C GLY A 28 1.35 0.31 -23.04
N GLY A 29 2.30 1.20 -22.73
CA GLY A 29 2.05 2.61 -22.42
C GLY A 29 1.63 2.90 -20.98
N ALA A 30 1.66 1.92 -20.08
CA ALA A 30 1.26 2.13 -18.68
C ALA A 30 2.33 2.89 -17.88
N ARG A 31 1.86 3.74 -16.96
CA ARG A 31 2.68 4.26 -15.84
C ARG A 31 2.72 3.20 -14.75
N VAL A 32 3.92 2.86 -14.28
CA VAL A 32 4.11 1.80 -13.28
C VAL A 32 4.45 2.39 -11.91
N PHE A 33 3.77 1.89 -10.89
CA PHE A 33 3.98 2.23 -9.49
C PHE A 33 4.23 0.95 -8.69
N TYR A 34 5.03 1.04 -7.64
CA TYR A 34 5.20 -0.02 -6.66
C TYR A 34 4.54 0.43 -5.36
N LEU A 35 3.51 -0.28 -4.92
CA LEU A 35 2.86 0.00 -3.64
C LEU A 35 3.55 -0.83 -2.56
N GLY A 36 4.21 -0.15 -1.61
CA GLY A 36 4.79 -0.81 -0.46
C GLY A 36 3.73 -1.43 0.45
N THR A 37 4.16 -2.40 1.25
CA THR A 37 3.36 -3.04 2.28
C THR A 37 3.82 -2.61 3.67
N TYR A 38 3.36 -3.29 4.70
CA TYR A 38 3.70 -3.04 6.09
C TYR A 38 3.91 -4.35 6.84
N GLN A 39 4.64 -4.26 7.95
CA GLN A 39 4.94 -5.41 8.80
C GLN A 39 4.96 -4.97 10.27
N PRO A 40 4.10 -5.53 11.15
CA PRO A 40 4.12 -5.20 12.58
C PRO A 40 5.42 -5.59 13.29
N ASN A 41 6.16 -6.58 12.79
CA ASN A 41 7.43 -6.99 13.39
C ASN A 41 8.55 -5.97 13.10
N PRO A 42 9.10 -5.28 14.13
CA PRO A 42 10.11 -4.24 13.94
C PRO A 42 11.46 -4.76 13.43
N ALA A 43 11.75 -6.05 13.57
CA ALA A 43 12.95 -6.66 13.01
C ALA A 43 12.83 -6.92 11.49
N ILE A 44 11.62 -7.13 10.99
CA ILE A 44 11.36 -7.48 9.58
C ILE A 44 11.00 -6.23 8.76
N ALA A 45 10.29 -5.27 9.35
CA ALA A 45 9.83 -4.08 8.64
C ALA A 45 10.94 -3.32 7.87
N PRO A 46 12.15 -3.09 8.43
CA PRO A 46 13.22 -2.40 7.69
C PRO A 46 13.74 -3.20 6.50
N VAL A 47 13.83 -4.53 6.64
CA VAL A 47 14.29 -5.44 5.58
C VAL A 47 13.28 -5.47 4.44
N LEU A 48 11.99 -5.52 4.78
CA LEU A 48 10.89 -5.47 3.83
C LEU A 48 10.93 -4.18 3.01
N VAL A 49 10.97 -3.01 3.66
CA VAL A 49 11.04 -1.71 2.99
C VAL A 49 12.27 -1.59 2.09
N ALA A 50 13.42 -2.11 2.51
CA ALA A 50 14.62 -2.12 1.68
C ALA A 50 14.46 -2.99 0.42
N GLY A 51 13.84 -4.17 0.55
CA GLY A 51 13.53 -5.06 -0.57
C GLY A 51 12.53 -4.43 -1.55
N GLU A 52 11.47 -3.80 -1.03
CA GLU A 52 10.45 -3.09 -1.81
C GLU A 52 11.06 -1.96 -2.65
N ARG A 53 11.88 -1.10 -2.04
CA ARG A 53 12.59 -0.02 -2.74
C ARG A 53 13.50 -0.55 -3.84
N ARG A 54 14.16 -1.66 -3.59
CA ARG A 54 15.02 -2.33 -4.58
C ARG A 54 14.19 -2.86 -5.76
N ILE A 55 13.06 -3.52 -5.50
CA ILE A 55 12.16 -3.99 -6.56
C ILE A 55 11.59 -2.80 -7.35
N ALA A 56 11.12 -1.75 -6.67
CA ALA A 56 10.61 -0.53 -7.31
C ALA A 56 11.65 0.10 -8.26
N THR A 57 12.91 0.17 -7.81
CA THR A 57 14.04 0.67 -8.61
C THR A 57 14.27 -0.21 -9.85
N LEU A 58 14.30 -1.53 -9.70
CA LEU A 58 14.48 -2.47 -10.81
C LEU A 58 13.36 -2.41 -11.83
N MET A 59 12.12 -2.19 -11.37
CA MET A 59 10.96 -1.97 -12.24
C MET A 59 11.02 -0.64 -12.99
N GLY A 60 11.86 0.32 -12.53
CA GLY A 60 11.76 1.72 -12.92
C GLY A 60 10.38 2.29 -12.57
N ALA A 61 9.80 1.84 -11.47
CA ALA A 61 8.50 2.24 -10.98
C ALA A 61 8.65 3.38 -9.95
N ARG A 62 7.61 4.21 -9.82
CA ARG A 62 7.54 5.14 -8.68
C ARG A 62 7.15 4.36 -7.43
N ASP A 63 8.01 4.39 -6.41
CA ASP A 63 7.73 3.82 -5.10
C ASP A 63 6.67 4.63 -4.37
N ILE A 64 5.68 3.94 -3.80
CA ILE A 64 4.66 4.47 -2.90
C ILE A 64 4.93 3.84 -1.54
N GLU A 65 5.75 4.53 -0.76
CA GLU A 65 6.21 4.10 0.56
C GLU A 65 5.04 4.01 1.55
N ILE A 66 4.90 2.85 2.21
CA ILE A 66 3.88 2.62 3.25
C ILE A 66 4.51 2.22 4.58
N GLY A 67 5.43 1.25 4.60
CA GLY A 67 5.87 0.57 5.82
C GLY A 67 6.51 1.44 6.91
N GLN A 68 7.43 2.34 6.57
CA GLN A 68 8.06 3.27 7.50
C GLN A 68 7.05 4.30 8.01
N THR A 69 6.29 4.92 7.11
CA THR A 69 5.22 5.87 7.47
C THR A 69 4.20 5.21 8.41
N TRP A 70 3.73 4.02 8.05
CA TRP A 70 2.77 3.24 8.84
C TRP A 70 3.30 2.92 10.23
N SER A 71 4.56 2.49 10.33
CA SER A 71 5.17 2.15 11.63
C SER A 71 5.26 3.37 12.54
N GLY A 72 5.69 4.51 12.01
CA GLY A 72 5.78 5.76 12.78
C GLY A 72 4.41 6.24 13.28
N LEU A 73 3.39 6.23 12.40
CA LEU A 73 2.04 6.65 12.78
C LEU A 73 1.38 5.71 13.79
N ARG A 74 1.56 4.40 13.62
CA ARG A 74 1.03 3.40 14.56
C ARG A 74 1.67 3.51 15.93
N GLN A 75 2.96 3.84 16.01
CA GLN A 75 3.63 4.09 17.29
C GLN A 75 3.12 5.38 17.95
N ALA A 76 2.87 6.42 17.17
CA ALA A 76 2.37 7.70 17.68
C ALA A 76 0.92 7.63 18.18
N ASP A 77 0.07 6.84 17.53
CA ASP A 77 -1.31 6.60 17.95
C ASP A 77 -1.71 5.12 17.84
N PRO A 78 -1.37 4.29 18.84
CA PRO A 78 -1.62 2.85 18.79
C PRO A 78 -3.10 2.47 18.97
N LYS A 79 -3.96 3.42 19.38
CA LYS A 79 -5.40 3.16 19.60
C LYS A 79 -6.22 3.22 18.33
N THR A 80 -5.69 3.84 17.28
CA THR A 80 -6.32 3.89 15.97
C THR A 80 -6.42 2.49 15.35
N ALA A 81 -7.48 2.25 14.56
CA ALA A 81 -7.75 0.98 13.89
C ALA A 81 -6.79 0.72 12.70
N TRP A 82 -5.51 0.52 13.00
CA TRP A 82 -4.46 0.23 12.01
C TRP A 82 -4.59 -1.16 11.39
N LEU A 83 -4.97 -2.16 12.19
CA LEU A 83 -5.14 -3.52 11.70
C LEU A 83 -6.59 -3.93 11.89
N HIS A 84 -7.04 -4.87 11.06
CA HIS A 84 -8.30 -5.56 11.22
C HIS A 84 -8.25 -6.46 12.48
N SER A 85 -9.38 -7.05 12.86
CA SER A 85 -9.49 -7.90 14.06
C SER A 85 -8.62 -9.16 14.01
N ASP A 86 -8.18 -9.59 12.83
CA ASP A 86 -7.22 -10.69 12.62
C ASP A 86 -5.75 -10.31 12.89
N GLY A 87 -5.47 -9.03 13.17
CA GLY A 87 -4.13 -8.53 13.46
C GLY A 87 -3.17 -8.53 12.27
N GLN A 88 -3.64 -8.75 11.05
CA GLN A 88 -2.82 -8.87 9.85
C GLN A 88 -3.31 -7.98 8.70
N HIS A 89 -4.60 -8.03 8.39
CA HIS A 89 -5.19 -7.23 7.32
C HIS A 89 -5.27 -5.74 7.68
N PRO A 90 -5.32 -4.84 6.67
CA PRO A 90 -5.35 -3.42 6.94
C PRO A 90 -6.68 -3.04 7.58
N GLY A 91 -6.61 -2.40 8.75
CA GLY A 91 -7.75 -1.72 9.34
C GLY A 91 -8.02 -0.40 8.62
N HIS A 92 -9.05 0.32 9.09
CA HIS A 92 -9.52 1.55 8.45
C HIS A 92 -8.40 2.59 8.26
N ALA A 93 -7.53 2.77 9.26
CA ALA A 93 -6.47 3.77 9.18
C ALA A 93 -5.36 3.41 8.20
N THR A 94 -5.01 2.12 8.11
CA THR A 94 -4.03 1.65 7.12
C THR A 94 -4.58 1.77 5.71
N THR A 95 -5.85 1.39 5.51
CA THR A 95 -6.51 1.57 4.21
C THR A 95 -6.58 3.05 3.83
N ALA A 96 -6.88 3.95 4.78
CA ALA A 96 -6.87 5.38 4.53
C ALA A 96 -5.48 5.89 4.14
N LEU A 97 -4.43 5.47 4.85
CA LEU A 97 -3.05 5.82 4.53
C LEU A 97 -2.70 5.38 3.09
N MET A 98 -2.95 4.11 2.76
CA MET A 98 -2.70 3.58 1.42
C MET A 98 -3.47 4.36 0.34
N ALA A 99 -4.76 4.62 0.54
CA ALA A 99 -5.59 5.36 -0.41
C ALA A 99 -5.06 6.79 -0.65
N ILE A 100 -4.69 7.50 0.42
CA ILE A 100 -4.14 8.86 0.33
C ILE A 100 -2.81 8.87 -0.44
N ARG A 101 -1.90 7.95 -0.10
CA ARG A 101 -0.58 7.85 -0.74
C ARG A 101 -0.70 7.47 -2.23
N VAL A 102 -1.58 6.54 -2.56
CA VAL A 102 -1.87 6.15 -3.95
C VAL A 102 -2.46 7.32 -4.73
N TRP A 103 -3.44 8.03 -4.16
CA TRP A 103 -4.01 9.23 -4.79
C TRP A 103 -2.90 10.24 -5.13
N GLN A 104 -2.10 10.64 -4.14
CA GLN A 104 -1.01 11.60 -4.33
C GLN A 104 0.01 11.15 -5.38
N ALA A 105 0.33 9.86 -5.43
CA ALA A 105 1.27 9.33 -6.41
C ALA A 105 0.72 9.33 -7.84
N VAL A 106 -0.55 8.98 -8.00
CA VAL A 106 -1.19 8.80 -9.32
C VAL A 106 -1.64 10.14 -9.90
N SER A 107 -2.35 10.97 -9.12
CA SER A 107 -2.88 12.27 -9.53
C SER A 107 -1.87 13.40 -9.44
N GLY A 108 -0.89 13.30 -8.53
CA GLY A 108 0.01 14.41 -8.20
C GLY A 108 -0.63 15.47 -7.28
N GLU A 109 -1.86 15.23 -6.82
CA GLU A 109 -2.63 16.16 -6.00
C GLU A 109 -2.63 15.78 -4.53
N ARG A 110 -2.75 16.77 -3.64
CA ARG A 110 -3.05 16.51 -2.24
C ARG A 110 -4.51 16.10 -2.09
N VAL A 111 -4.78 15.21 -1.15
CA VAL A 111 -6.17 14.89 -0.80
C VAL A 111 -6.83 16.10 -0.14
N SER A 112 -8.05 16.41 -0.58
CA SER A 112 -8.88 17.49 -0.03
C SER A 112 -10.03 16.97 0.84
N LYS A 113 -10.21 15.64 0.88
CA LYS A 113 -11.26 14.94 1.61
C LYS A 113 -10.72 13.65 2.21
N ALA A 114 -11.30 13.22 3.33
CA ALA A 114 -11.03 11.90 3.87
C ALA A 114 -11.49 10.82 2.87
N PRO A 115 -10.73 9.71 2.72
CA PRO A 115 -11.20 8.58 1.93
C PRO A 115 -12.39 7.91 2.64
N CYS A 116 -13.44 7.63 1.89
CA CYS A 116 -14.65 7.00 2.38
C CYS A 116 -15.05 5.83 1.46
N VAL A 117 -15.70 4.82 2.02
CA VAL A 117 -16.15 3.61 1.32
C VAL A 117 -17.67 3.52 1.35
N GLY A 118 -18.24 2.87 0.33
CA GLY A 118 -19.69 2.64 0.20
C GLY A 118 -20.17 1.33 0.83
N GLY A 119 -19.28 0.53 1.41
CA GLY A 119 -19.57 -0.78 1.99
C GLY A 119 -18.43 -1.27 2.87
N GLU A 120 -18.43 -2.57 3.19
CA GLU A 120 -17.36 -3.18 3.98
C GLU A 120 -16.00 -3.04 3.30
N LEU A 121 -14.97 -2.76 4.10
CA LEU A 121 -13.57 -2.70 3.63
C LEU A 121 -13.05 -4.04 3.13
N TYR A 122 -13.53 -5.12 3.76
CA TYR A 122 -13.16 -6.48 3.44
C TYR A 122 -14.43 -7.29 3.30
N TYR A 123 -14.68 -7.78 2.09
CA TYR A 123 -15.75 -8.71 1.79
C TYR A 123 -15.13 -9.82 0.94
N HIS A 124 -15.26 -11.07 1.38
CA HIS A 124 -14.73 -12.21 0.66
C HIS A 124 -15.67 -12.56 -0.50
N ALA A 125 -15.27 -12.15 -1.70
CA ALA A 125 -16.12 -11.97 -2.85
C ALA A 125 -15.67 -12.71 -4.12
N PRO A 126 -15.15 -13.95 -4.06
CA PRO A 126 -14.74 -14.61 -5.29
C PRO A 126 -15.97 -14.77 -6.19
N SER A 127 -15.98 -14.06 -7.32
CA SER A 127 -16.94 -14.27 -8.40
C SER A 127 -16.22 -14.81 -9.63
N GLU A 128 -16.98 -15.35 -10.57
CA GLU A 128 -16.44 -15.78 -11.87
C GLU A 128 -15.78 -14.62 -12.65
N ASP A 129 -16.15 -13.37 -12.32
CA ASP A 129 -15.60 -12.15 -12.93
C ASP A 129 -14.30 -11.65 -12.26
N GLY A 130 -13.84 -12.30 -11.20
CA GLY A 130 -12.54 -12.04 -10.56
C GLY A 130 -12.61 -11.65 -9.08
N PHE A 131 -11.47 -11.20 -8.55
CA PHE A 131 -11.25 -10.94 -7.11
C PHE A 131 -11.67 -9.54 -6.65
N PHE A 132 -11.97 -8.61 -7.57
CA PHE A 132 -12.26 -7.22 -7.25
C PHE A 132 -13.45 -6.70 -8.07
N HIS A 133 -14.51 -6.31 -7.37
CA HIS A 133 -15.64 -5.59 -7.94
C HIS A 133 -15.61 -4.13 -7.47
N VAL A 134 -15.60 -3.18 -8.40
CA VAL A 134 -15.77 -1.76 -8.09
C VAL A 134 -17.20 -1.37 -8.46
N ASP A 135 -18.07 -1.32 -7.47
CA ASP A 135 -19.40 -0.74 -7.66
C ASP A 135 -19.27 0.79 -7.79
N ARG A 136 -19.40 1.28 -9.03
CA ARG A 136 -19.33 2.70 -9.34
C ARG A 136 -20.58 3.48 -8.91
N GLN A 137 -21.65 2.78 -8.57
CA GLN A 137 -22.90 3.38 -8.10
C GLN A 137 -22.96 3.46 -6.56
N ALA A 138 -22.06 2.76 -5.87
CA ALA A 138 -21.95 2.83 -4.43
C ALA A 138 -21.72 4.28 -3.98
N THR A 139 -22.58 4.76 -3.08
CA THR A 139 -22.43 6.07 -2.45
C THR A 139 -21.53 5.91 -1.22
N PRO A 140 -20.42 6.65 -1.08
CA PRO A 140 -19.58 6.56 0.10
C PRO A 140 -20.36 6.97 1.35
N VAL A 141 -20.52 6.04 2.31
CA VAL A 141 -21.28 6.25 3.55
C VAL A 141 -20.39 6.26 4.79
N THR A 142 -19.20 5.67 4.72
CA THR A 142 -18.32 5.51 5.87
C THR A 142 -16.92 6.01 5.55
N CYS A 143 -16.51 7.10 6.19
CA CYS A 143 -15.15 7.59 6.08
C CYS A 143 -14.21 6.76 6.94
N LEU A 144 -13.07 6.40 6.36
CA LEU A 144 -12.11 5.48 6.97
C LEU A 144 -11.44 6.10 8.19
N VAL A 145 -11.23 7.41 8.15
CA VAL A 145 -10.65 8.18 9.25
C VAL A 145 -11.34 9.55 9.33
N ALA A 146 -11.18 10.23 10.47
CA ALA A 146 -11.59 11.62 10.61
C ALA A 146 -10.82 12.52 9.61
N PRO A 147 -11.41 13.63 9.14
CA PRO A 147 -10.74 14.55 8.21
C PRO A 147 -9.38 15.05 8.71
N SER A 148 -9.25 15.36 9.99
CA SER A 148 -7.99 15.80 10.60
C SER A 148 -6.88 14.75 10.52
N VAL A 149 -7.23 13.47 10.63
CA VAL A 149 -6.29 12.34 10.49
C VAL A 149 -5.88 12.18 9.03
N ALA A 150 -6.83 12.27 8.09
CA ALA A 150 -6.53 12.23 6.66
C ALA A 150 -5.59 13.37 6.24
N GLU A 151 -5.83 14.58 6.73
CA GLU A 151 -4.92 15.72 6.51
C GLU A 151 -3.53 15.48 7.10
N GLY A 152 -3.45 14.84 8.27
CA GLY A 152 -2.19 14.42 8.87
C GLY A 152 -1.41 13.49 7.96
N PHE A 153 -2.06 12.45 7.42
CA PHE A 153 -1.43 11.50 6.50
C PHE A 153 -0.99 12.17 5.20
N ALA A 154 -1.75 13.14 4.69
CA ALA A 154 -1.45 13.86 3.45
C ALA A 154 -0.22 14.78 3.54
N LYS A 155 0.18 15.18 4.75
CA LYS A 155 1.33 16.07 5.00
C LYS A 155 2.65 15.32 5.11
N LEU A 156 2.60 13.99 5.20
CA LEU A 156 3.80 13.17 5.34
C LEU A 156 4.49 13.01 3.98
N PRO A 157 5.83 13.10 3.94
CA PRO A 157 6.63 13.00 2.71
C PRO A 157 6.46 11.63 2.06
#